data_AF-A0A938IPP8-F1
#
_entry.id   AF-A0A938IPP8-F1
#
_cell.length_a   1.000
_cell.length_b   1.000
_cell.length_c   1.000
_cell.angle_alpha   90.00
_cell.angle_beta   90.00
_cell.angle_gamma   90.00
#
_symmetry.space_group_name_H-M   'P 1'
#
loop_
_entity.id
_entity.type
_entity.pdbx_description
1 polymer ?
#
loop_
_entity_poly.entity_id
_entity_poly.type
_entity_poly.pdbx_seq_one_letter_code
_entity_poly.pdbx_strand_id
1 'polypeptide(L)'
;MSRFLLVDQSIDRPGGHHYEYAVHMAREAVGRGWDVVVATHRAFDTGHWPSGAGTAVPLFPHTTYGPHTFDSVMTRESARSAGSPIQRGLRRMLDVVREPWRATDRARRLRIASLTWNRLLDRFPSRAGDHVFCATMSDFDLEGLVPVLATRIETRSAHWHLQFHFDVLSGRASDYPSQHARLTRIARRFAAMMARVPRHTISYHCTTRGMADQYNTMGVASFEELPYPVNPRLASSVSGRREGPLRITCAGYTRREKGKGQLHELIDALTADCLGTGAARLRVQGASRRLRRRLARWSKTERDCVAFEKHPMAEDEYLELIRSSDIGLFLYDSERYRHRCSGILVEMLMAGVPVIVPAGCWLGEQIAEPIQRHLQQQIAAFRSDDRSTEQSPGGFRSASIAWRVEGDRAEFRSDGGLVVRGASGSAVAEGSRESHTTDWMVACDWLPTTPPGSFLRIDAEFRAADGGVVHRTARILGPRLQPSDSVHAHFPWVAGARAVSLRIRNAFRDHPIFTRNWRSFALDTSRASGGGIPGGQVGIQVADPSGYADAVKDLIRHYDHYRATALAFAAEWRLEHHPRRALERLVGDTRRPMDRAA
;
A
#
# COMPACT_ATOMS: atom_id res chain seq x y z
N MET A 1 12.93 -36.31 -8.12
CA MET A 1 12.70 -35.11 -7.28
C MET A 1 12.52 -33.94 -8.22
N SER A 2 11.39 -33.25 -8.13
CA SER A 2 11.12 -32.06 -8.93
C SER A 2 11.93 -30.87 -8.42
N ARG A 3 12.26 -29.95 -9.32
CA ARG A 3 13.04 -28.74 -9.00
C ARG A 3 12.14 -27.51 -8.89
N PHE A 4 12.45 -26.66 -7.93
CA PHE A 4 11.92 -25.30 -7.82
C PHE A 4 13.05 -24.31 -8.10
N LEU A 5 13.05 -23.74 -9.30
CA LEU A 5 14.03 -22.74 -9.74
C LEU A 5 13.46 -21.35 -9.49
N LEU A 6 13.94 -20.66 -8.46
CA LEU A 6 13.60 -19.26 -8.19
C LEU A 6 14.58 -18.34 -8.91
N VAL A 7 14.07 -17.33 -9.62
CA VAL A 7 14.88 -16.32 -10.29
C VAL A 7 14.53 -14.94 -9.75
N ASP A 8 15.52 -14.25 -9.18
CA ASP A 8 15.42 -12.83 -8.85
C ASP A 8 16.77 -12.13 -9.06
N GLN A 9 16.89 -11.50 -10.22
CA GLN A 9 18.06 -10.74 -10.63
C GLN A 9 18.28 -9.44 -9.86
N SER A 10 17.38 -9.07 -8.94
CA SER A 10 17.52 -7.89 -8.08
C SER A 10 18.18 -8.20 -6.73
N ILE A 11 18.47 -9.47 -6.45
CA ILE A 11 19.25 -9.90 -5.28
C ILE A 11 20.74 -9.69 -5.56
N ASP A 12 21.30 -8.56 -5.12
CA ASP A 12 22.71 -8.20 -5.31
C ASP A 12 23.55 -8.22 -4.02
N ARG A 13 22.91 -8.34 -2.85
CA ARG A 13 23.53 -8.40 -1.52
C ARG A 13 22.55 -9.03 -0.50
N PRO A 14 23.02 -9.48 0.67
CA PRO A 14 22.11 -9.94 1.73
C PRO A 14 21.21 -8.82 2.26
N GLY A 15 20.02 -9.22 2.68
CA GLY A 15 19.01 -8.37 3.30
C GLY A 15 18.16 -7.56 2.33
N GLY A 16 17.06 -7.02 2.86
CA GLY A 16 16.08 -6.27 2.09
C GLY A 16 15.12 -7.18 1.32
N HIS A 17 14.07 -6.57 0.78
CA HIS A 17 12.86 -7.30 0.39
C HIS A 17 13.05 -8.39 -0.67
N HIS A 18 13.89 -8.19 -1.70
CA HIS A 18 14.11 -9.24 -2.71
C HIS A 18 14.80 -10.47 -2.13
N TYR A 19 15.82 -10.25 -1.30
CA TYR A 19 16.56 -11.33 -0.64
C TYR A 19 15.66 -12.08 0.34
N GLU A 20 14.95 -11.35 1.21
CA GLU A 20 14.07 -11.94 2.22
C GLU A 20 12.93 -12.75 1.57
N TYR A 21 12.26 -12.18 0.56
CA TYR A 21 11.24 -12.89 -0.22
C TYR A 21 11.80 -14.22 -0.73
N ALA A 22 12.92 -14.19 -1.46
CA ALA A 22 13.48 -15.37 -2.08
C ALA A 22 13.91 -16.43 -1.06
N VAL A 23 14.52 -16.00 0.05
CA VAL A 23 14.90 -16.91 1.15
C VAL A 23 13.67 -17.60 1.73
N HIS A 24 12.57 -16.88 1.97
CA HIS A 24 11.36 -17.46 2.54
C HIS A 24 10.70 -18.47 1.61
N MET A 25 10.59 -18.16 0.33
CA MET A 25 10.07 -19.10 -0.67
C MET A 25 10.97 -20.32 -0.83
N ALA A 26 12.29 -20.11 -0.87
CA ALA A 26 13.24 -21.19 -1.05
C ALA A 26 13.25 -22.15 0.15
N ARG A 27 13.23 -21.64 1.39
CA ARG A 27 13.12 -22.48 2.61
C ARG A 27 11.84 -23.30 2.63
N GLU A 28 10.71 -22.69 2.28
CA GLU A 28 9.43 -23.39 2.22
C GLU A 28 9.45 -24.50 1.14
N ALA A 29 10.02 -24.22 -0.03
CA ALA A 29 10.17 -25.22 -1.09
C ALA A 29 11.12 -26.36 -0.68
N VAL A 30 12.27 -26.07 -0.06
CA VAL A 30 13.16 -27.11 0.50
C VAL A 30 12.42 -27.95 1.55
N GLY A 31 11.67 -27.32 2.45
CA GLY A 31 10.90 -28.02 3.49
C GLY A 31 9.83 -28.97 2.93
N ARG A 32 9.38 -28.75 1.69
CA ARG A 32 8.47 -29.64 0.95
C ARG A 32 9.19 -30.69 0.09
N GLY A 33 10.51 -30.80 0.18
CA GLY A 33 11.29 -31.78 -0.56
C GLY A 33 11.54 -31.41 -2.03
N TRP A 34 11.59 -30.12 -2.36
CA TRP A 34 12.01 -29.68 -3.70
C TRP A 34 13.54 -29.56 -3.78
N ASP A 35 14.12 -29.87 -4.95
CA ASP A 35 15.47 -29.44 -5.30
C ASP A 35 15.40 -27.92 -5.59
N VAL A 36 15.99 -27.08 -4.75
CA VAL A 36 15.84 -25.62 -4.86
C VAL A 36 17.12 -24.97 -5.37
N VAL A 37 16.97 -24.21 -6.46
CA VAL A 37 18.02 -23.38 -7.03
C VAL A 37 17.53 -21.94 -7.07
N VAL A 38 18.36 -20.99 -6.65
CA VAL A 38 18.04 -19.55 -6.67
C VAL A 38 19.03 -18.81 -7.56
N ALA A 39 18.59 -18.33 -8.71
CA ALA A 39 19.41 -17.54 -9.60
C ALA A 39 19.33 -16.04 -9.24
N THR A 40 20.48 -15.46 -8.90
CA THR A 40 20.58 -14.09 -8.37
C THR A 40 21.37 -13.18 -9.31
N HIS A 41 21.53 -11.90 -8.90
CA HIS A 41 22.47 -11.01 -9.56
C HIS A 41 23.92 -11.54 -9.42
N ARG A 42 24.74 -11.38 -10.46
CA ARG A 42 26.14 -11.86 -10.48
C ARG A 42 27.06 -11.25 -9.42
N ALA A 43 26.64 -10.14 -8.81
CA ALA A 43 27.39 -9.46 -7.75
C ALA A 43 27.07 -10.02 -6.35
N PHE A 44 26.06 -10.89 -6.24
CA PHE A 44 25.68 -11.51 -4.97
C PHE A 44 26.74 -12.53 -4.54
N ASP A 45 27.22 -12.40 -3.31
CA ASP A 45 28.10 -13.38 -2.67
C ASP A 45 27.27 -14.53 -2.11
N THR A 46 27.45 -15.73 -2.67
CA THR A 46 26.74 -16.95 -2.25
C THR A 46 27.07 -17.38 -0.82
N GLY A 47 28.18 -16.92 -0.24
CA GLY A 47 28.51 -17.15 1.17
C GLY A 47 27.48 -16.54 2.14
N HIS A 48 26.68 -15.58 1.67
CA HIS A 48 25.57 -15.00 2.42
C HIS A 48 24.20 -15.65 2.15
N TRP A 49 24.13 -16.69 1.31
CA TRP A 49 22.91 -17.46 1.14
C TRP A 49 22.72 -18.40 2.33
N PRO A 50 21.56 -18.43 2.99
CA PRO A 50 21.39 -19.20 4.20
C PRO A 50 21.38 -20.71 3.91
N SER A 51 21.98 -21.49 4.81
CA SER A 51 21.87 -22.94 4.78
C SER A 51 20.40 -23.37 4.87
N GLY A 52 20.05 -24.45 4.16
CA GLY A 52 18.68 -24.96 4.09
C GLY A 52 17.73 -24.17 3.18
N ALA A 53 18.19 -23.13 2.47
CA ALA A 53 17.41 -22.40 1.47
C ALA A 53 17.77 -22.78 0.02
N GLY A 54 18.31 -23.99 -0.20
CA GLY A 54 18.77 -24.43 -1.52
C GLY A 54 20.10 -23.82 -1.93
N THR A 55 20.39 -23.85 -3.23
CA THR A 55 21.67 -23.38 -3.80
C THR A 55 21.49 -22.05 -4.53
N ALA A 56 22.21 -21.00 -4.11
CA ALA A 56 22.26 -19.75 -4.86
C ALA A 56 23.27 -19.80 -6.00
N VAL A 57 22.91 -19.20 -7.14
CA VAL A 57 23.72 -19.15 -8.37
C VAL A 57 23.74 -17.72 -8.92
N PRO A 58 24.84 -16.96 -8.71
CA PRO A 58 24.96 -15.59 -9.16
C PRO A 58 25.22 -15.57 -10.66
N LEU A 59 24.25 -15.13 -11.45
CA LEU A 59 24.32 -15.25 -12.91
C LEU A 59 23.91 -13.95 -13.64
N PHE A 60 22.88 -13.26 -13.16
CA PHE A 60 22.29 -12.15 -13.91
C PHE A 60 23.11 -10.86 -13.78
N PRO A 61 23.51 -10.21 -14.89
CA PRO A 61 24.37 -9.02 -14.85
C PRO A 61 23.61 -7.70 -14.60
N HIS A 62 22.28 -7.75 -14.60
CA HIS A 62 21.41 -6.58 -14.51
C HIS A 62 20.24 -6.87 -13.58
N THR A 63 19.87 -5.88 -12.77
CA THR A 63 18.65 -5.90 -11.94
C THR A 63 17.42 -5.54 -12.77
N THR A 64 16.23 -5.90 -12.29
CA THR A 64 14.94 -5.58 -12.92
C THR A 64 14.69 -4.05 -13.02
N TYR A 65 15.28 -3.23 -12.15
CA TYR A 65 15.08 -1.78 -12.07
C TYR A 65 15.80 -0.95 -13.15
N GLY A 66 15.91 -1.50 -14.37
CA GLY A 66 16.63 -0.87 -15.48
C GLY A 66 15.90 0.31 -16.14
N PRO A 67 16.62 1.16 -16.90
CA PRO A 67 16.06 2.31 -17.62
C PRO A 67 15.16 1.96 -18.81
N HIS A 68 14.89 0.67 -19.03
CA HIS A 68 14.20 0.10 -20.19
C HIS A 68 12.89 -0.61 -19.85
N THR A 69 12.44 -0.55 -18.60
CA THR A 69 11.15 -1.09 -18.16
C THR A 69 10.03 -0.06 -18.31
N PHE A 70 8.78 -0.52 -18.38
CA PHE A 70 7.63 0.39 -18.45
C PHE A 70 7.57 1.40 -17.31
N ASP A 71 7.89 1.00 -16.07
CA ASP A 71 7.92 1.89 -14.90
C ASP A 71 8.91 3.05 -15.07
N SER A 72 10.10 2.75 -15.63
CA SER A 72 11.11 3.77 -15.91
C SER A 72 10.65 4.75 -17.00
N VAL A 73 9.87 4.27 -17.97
CA VAL A 73 9.27 5.10 -19.02
C VAL A 73 8.15 5.97 -18.43
N MET A 74 7.29 5.44 -17.56
CA MET A 74 6.23 6.21 -16.86
C MET A 74 6.83 7.36 -16.08
N THR A 75 7.85 7.07 -15.26
CA THR A 75 8.50 8.08 -14.43
C THR A 75 9.09 9.21 -15.29
N ARG A 76 9.64 8.88 -16.46
CA ARG A 76 10.15 9.88 -17.42
C ARG A 76 9.05 10.67 -18.08
N GLU A 77 7.95 10.04 -18.49
CA GLU A 77 6.81 10.71 -19.11
C GLU A 77 6.13 11.69 -18.14
N SER A 78 5.89 11.27 -16.89
CA SER A 78 5.40 12.18 -15.86
C SER A 78 6.38 13.35 -15.63
N ALA A 79 7.68 13.08 -15.63
CA ALA A 79 8.68 14.14 -15.53
C ALA A 79 8.72 15.06 -16.77
N ARG A 80 8.42 14.55 -17.99
CA ARG A 80 8.35 15.34 -19.24
C ARG A 80 7.17 16.30 -19.24
N SER A 81 6.05 15.90 -18.63
CA SER A 81 4.86 16.75 -18.49
C SER A 81 5.07 17.85 -17.44
N ALA A 82 6.02 17.66 -16.51
CA ALA A 82 6.39 18.65 -15.50
C ALA A 82 7.50 19.61 -15.99
N GLY A 83 7.35 20.90 -15.72
CA GLY A 83 8.33 21.95 -16.03
C GLY A 83 7.84 22.96 -17.05
N SER A 84 8.57 24.07 -17.22
CA SER A 84 8.20 25.17 -18.13
C SER A 84 8.27 24.73 -19.61
N PRO A 85 7.58 25.42 -20.54
CA PRO A 85 7.62 25.10 -21.98
C PRO A 85 9.05 24.95 -22.55
N ILE A 86 9.97 25.83 -22.13
CA ILE A 86 11.38 25.81 -22.55
C ILE A 86 12.09 24.54 -22.07
N GLN A 87 11.91 24.15 -20.80
CA GLN A 87 12.49 22.91 -20.25
C GLN A 87 11.98 21.67 -20.99
N ARG A 88 10.70 21.68 -21.41
CA ARG A 88 10.10 20.60 -22.19
C ARG A 88 10.71 20.53 -23.60
N GLY A 89 10.95 21.66 -24.24
CA GLY A 89 11.62 21.74 -25.55
C GLY A 89 13.04 21.16 -25.52
N LEU A 90 13.86 21.61 -24.57
CA LEU A 90 15.24 21.13 -24.41
C LEU A 90 15.31 19.61 -24.14
N ARG A 91 14.41 19.09 -23.29
CA ARG A 91 14.33 17.65 -23.00
C ARG A 91 13.95 16.84 -24.23
N ARG A 92 13.01 17.31 -25.06
CA ARG A 92 12.64 16.66 -26.32
C ARG A 92 13.84 16.56 -27.27
N MET A 93 14.59 17.65 -27.44
CA MET A 93 15.80 17.65 -28.27
C MET A 93 16.84 16.65 -27.77
N LEU A 94 17.13 16.64 -26.46
CA LEU A 94 18.05 15.67 -25.86
C LEU A 94 17.58 14.23 -26.00
N ASP A 95 16.28 13.99 -26.00
CA ASP A 95 15.71 12.65 -26.15
C ASP A 95 15.85 12.12 -27.57
N VAL A 96 15.70 12.95 -28.60
CA VAL A 96 15.92 12.58 -30.01
C VAL A 96 17.36 12.14 -30.23
N VAL A 97 18.33 12.91 -29.72
CA VAL A 97 19.76 12.57 -29.85
C VAL A 97 20.11 11.28 -29.09
N ARG A 98 19.40 10.98 -27.99
CA ARG A 98 19.66 9.80 -27.15
C ARG A 98 18.91 8.55 -27.62
N GLU A 99 17.93 8.65 -28.52
CA GLU A 99 17.09 7.53 -28.92
C GLU A 99 17.86 6.38 -29.59
N PRO A 100 18.76 6.62 -30.57
CA PRO A 100 19.52 5.54 -31.22
C PRO A 100 20.40 4.80 -30.21
N TRP A 101 21.07 5.55 -29.33
CA TRP A 101 21.90 4.97 -28.27
C TRP A 101 21.07 4.11 -27.30
N ARG A 102 19.87 4.56 -26.93
CA ARG A 102 18.94 3.78 -26.08
C ARG A 102 18.48 2.51 -26.78
N ALA A 103 18.16 2.56 -28.08
CA ALA A 103 17.75 1.40 -28.86
C ALA A 103 18.88 0.35 -28.92
N THR A 104 20.12 0.79 -29.19
CA THR A 104 21.30 -0.07 -29.21
C THR A 104 21.62 -0.65 -27.83
N ASP A 105 21.60 0.15 -26.76
CA ASP A 105 21.80 -0.33 -25.39
C ASP A 105 20.71 -1.34 -24.98
N ARG A 106 19.46 -1.08 -25.35
CA ARG A 106 18.34 -2.00 -25.12
C ARG A 106 18.55 -3.34 -25.83
N ALA A 107 18.88 -3.32 -27.12
CA ALA A 107 19.14 -4.54 -27.90
C ALA A 107 20.32 -5.34 -27.34
N ARG A 108 21.41 -4.66 -26.97
CA ARG A 108 22.57 -5.28 -26.30
C ARG A 108 22.15 -5.96 -25.00
N ARG A 109 21.40 -5.28 -24.14
CA ARG A 109 20.94 -5.83 -22.85
C ARG A 109 19.99 -7.02 -23.03
N LEU A 110 19.11 -7.00 -24.04
CA LEU A 110 18.24 -8.14 -24.36
C LEU A 110 19.04 -9.37 -24.82
N ARG A 111 20.08 -9.16 -25.64
CA ARG A 111 21.00 -10.22 -26.03
C ARG A 111 21.71 -10.81 -24.80
N ILE A 112 22.20 -9.95 -23.91
CA ILE A 112 22.84 -10.38 -22.65
C ILE A 112 21.84 -11.17 -21.78
N ALA A 113 20.60 -10.69 -21.64
CA ALA A 113 19.56 -11.38 -20.89
C ALA A 113 19.26 -12.77 -21.48
N SER A 114 19.09 -12.87 -22.81
CA SER A 114 18.86 -14.16 -23.51
C SER A 114 20.03 -15.13 -23.32
N LEU A 115 21.28 -14.66 -23.42
CA LEU A 115 22.46 -15.49 -23.18
C LEU A 115 22.54 -15.97 -21.73
N THR A 116 22.15 -15.11 -20.78
CA THR A 116 22.12 -15.44 -19.35
C THR A 116 21.08 -16.51 -19.05
N TRP A 117 19.88 -16.39 -19.62
CA TRP A 117 18.83 -17.40 -19.54
C TRP A 117 19.26 -18.75 -20.14
N ASN A 118 19.93 -18.74 -21.29
CA ASN A 118 20.48 -19.98 -21.86
C ASN A 118 21.47 -20.64 -20.91
N ARG A 119 22.42 -19.89 -20.34
CA ARG A 119 23.38 -20.44 -19.37
C ARG A 119 22.70 -21.02 -18.13
N LEU A 120 21.62 -20.40 -17.65
CA LEU A 120 20.85 -20.91 -16.52
C LEU A 120 20.25 -22.27 -16.86
N LEU A 121 19.60 -22.38 -18.02
CA LEU A 121 18.92 -23.59 -18.47
C LEU A 121 19.88 -24.68 -18.96
N ASP A 122 21.08 -24.34 -19.42
CA ASP A 122 22.15 -25.31 -19.70
C ASP A 122 22.66 -25.95 -18.40
N ARG A 123 22.79 -25.14 -17.34
CA ARG A 123 23.22 -25.62 -16.02
C ARG A 123 22.10 -26.38 -15.29
N PHE A 124 20.86 -25.97 -15.49
CA PHE A 124 19.68 -26.57 -14.86
C PHE A 124 18.60 -26.85 -15.90
N PRO A 125 18.75 -27.91 -16.72
CA PRO A 125 17.75 -28.28 -17.70
C PRO A 125 16.40 -28.57 -17.02
N SER A 126 15.33 -28.08 -17.65
CA SER A 126 13.95 -28.29 -17.19
C SER A 126 13.56 -29.76 -17.29
N ARG A 127 12.82 -30.23 -16.28
CA ARG A 127 12.22 -31.57 -16.23
C ARG A 127 10.71 -31.46 -16.05
N ALA A 128 10.02 -32.55 -16.35
CA ALA A 128 8.59 -32.66 -16.08
C ALA A 128 8.31 -32.47 -14.58
N GLY A 129 7.40 -31.55 -14.26
CA GLY A 129 7.03 -31.22 -12.88
C GLY A 129 7.95 -30.20 -12.21
N ASP A 130 8.95 -29.66 -12.90
CA ASP A 130 9.72 -28.52 -12.39
C ASP A 130 8.87 -27.24 -12.40
N HIS A 131 9.12 -26.36 -11.44
CA HIS A 131 8.53 -25.02 -11.38
C HIS A 131 9.64 -23.97 -11.48
N VAL A 132 9.47 -23.00 -12.38
CA VAL A 132 10.35 -21.85 -12.53
C VAL A 132 9.62 -20.59 -12.09
N PHE A 133 10.03 -20.01 -10.97
CA PHE A 133 9.39 -18.84 -10.40
C PHE A 133 10.28 -17.60 -10.52
N CYS A 134 9.87 -16.66 -11.36
CA CYS A 134 10.51 -15.36 -11.52
C CYS A 134 9.85 -14.37 -10.55
N ALA A 135 10.48 -14.18 -9.38
CA ALA A 135 9.90 -13.41 -8.27
C ALA A 135 9.79 -11.92 -8.58
N THR A 136 10.67 -11.37 -9.43
CA THR A 136 10.63 -9.97 -9.86
C THR A 136 10.77 -9.85 -11.39
N MET A 137 9.64 -9.83 -12.09
CA MET A 137 9.56 -9.74 -13.55
C MET A 137 9.20 -8.32 -14.02
N SER A 138 9.86 -7.85 -15.07
CA SER A 138 9.44 -6.71 -15.89
C SER A 138 9.09 -7.13 -17.32
N ASP A 139 8.52 -6.21 -18.08
CA ASP A 139 8.30 -6.39 -19.52
C ASP A 139 9.60 -6.62 -20.30
N PHE A 140 10.69 -5.96 -19.87
CA PHE A 140 12.00 -6.11 -20.48
C PHE A 140 12.58 -7.52 -20.23
N ASP A 141 12.43 -8.03 -19.01
CA ASP A 141 12.91 -9.36 -18.64
C ASP A 141 12.15 -10.44 -19.41
N LEU A 142 10.84 -10.28 -19.58
CA LEU A 142 10.00 -11.16 -20.39
C LEU A 142 10.46 -11.20 -21.85
N GLU A 143 10.80 -10.05 -22.44
CA GLU A 143 11.33 -9.97 -23.82
C GLU A 143 12.69 -10.66 -23.97
N GLY A 144 13.50 -10.69 -22.91
CA GLY A 144 14.74 -11.46 -22.87
C GLY A 144 14.53 -12.97 -22.67
N LEU A 145 13.46 -13.38 -21.98
CA LEU A 145 13.16 -14.78 -21.68
C LEU A 145 12.50 -15.51 -22.86
N VAL A 146 11.52 -14.90 -23.50
CA VAL A 146 10.66 -15.54 -24.52
C VAL A 146 11.43 -16.11 -25.71
N PRO A 147 12.46 -15.44 -26.28
CA PRO A 147 13.28 -16.03 -27.33
C PRO A 147 13.93 -17.35 -26.92
N VAL A 148 14.36 -17.47 -25.66
CA VAL A 148 15.00 -18.68 -25.13
C VAL A 148 13.98 -19.82 -24.98
N LEU A 149 12.81 -19.52 -24.42
CA LEU A 149 11.72 -20.48 -24.31
C LEU A 149 11.26 -21.00 -25.68
N ALA A 150 11.18 -20.12 -26.68
CA ALA A 150 10.76 -20.47 -28.03
C ALA A 150 11.71 -21.47 -28.72
N THR A 151 13.01 -21.40 -28.43
CA THR A 151 14.03 -22.26 -29.05
C THR A 151 14.31 -23.55 -28.26
N ARG A 152 13.91 -23.63 -26.99
CA ARG A 152 14.24 -24.76 -26.09
C ARG A 152 13.00 -25.59 -25.76
N ILE A 153 12.78 -26.64 -26.55
CA ILE A 153 11.61 -27.52 -26.44
C ILE A 153 11.45 -28.13 -25.04
N GLU A 154 12.55 -28.45 -24.38
CA GLU A 154 12.61 -29.08 -23.06
C GLU A 154 11.98 -28.20 -21.96
N THR A 155 11.97 -26.87 -22.15
CA THR A 155 11.37 -25.92 -21.19
C THR A 155 9.85 -25.98 -21.13
N ARG A 156 9.20 -26.65 -22.09
CA ARG A 156 7.74 -26.88 -22.09
C ARG A 156 7.28 -27.83 -20.99
N SER A 157 8.21 -28.61 -20.42
CA SER A 157 7.91 -29.58 -19.36
C SER A 157 7.79 -28.95 -17.96
N ALA A 158 8.25 -27.71 -17.80
CA ALA A 158 8.18 -26.95 -16.56
C ALA A 158 7.00 -25.97 -16.54
N HIS A 159 6.51 -25.66 -15.35
CA HIS A 159 5.53 -24.59 -15.12
C HIS A 159 6.27 -23.28 -14.80
N TRP A 160 6.01 -22.24 -15.56
CA TRP A 160 6.60 -20.92 -15.39
C TRP A 160 5.65 -19.99 -14.63
N HIS A 161 6.16 -19.29 -13.62
CA HIS A 161 5.42 -18.34 -12.81
C HIS A 161 6.11 -16.98 -12.84
N LEU A 162 5.45 -15.95 -13.37
CA LEU A 162 6.06 -14.64 -13.61
C LEU A 162 5.34 -13.58 -12.76
N GLN A 163 6.01 -13.03 -11.73
CA GLN A 163 5.41 -12.03 -10.86
C GLN A 163 5.84 -10.59 -11.19
N PHE A 164 4.86 -9.71 -11.43
CA PHE A 164 5.05 -8.30 -11.74
C PHE A 164 4.79 -7.42 -10.50
N HIS A 165 5.60 -6.38 -10.34
CA HIS A 165 5.59 -5.48 -9.16
C HIS A 165 5.28 -4.02 -9.48
N PHE A 166 5.02 -3.69 -10.76
CA PHE A 166 4.82 -2.32 -11.20
C PHE A 166 3.53 -2.16 -11.97
N ASP A 167 2.90 -1.01 -11.80
CA ASP A 167 1.72 -0.63 -12.55
C ASP A 167 2.03 -0.56 -14.05
N VAL A 168 1.11 -1.05 -14.88
CA VAL A 168 1.18 -0.88 -16.34
C VAL A 168 0.53 0.46 -16.77
N LEU A 169 -0.35 1.01 -15.93
CA LEU A 169 -1.05 2.27 -16.13
C LEU A 169 -0.77 3.24 -14.98
N SER A 170 -0.63 4.52 -15.32
CA SER A 170 -0.46 5.61 -14.35
C SER A 170 -1.84 6.10 -13.89
N GLY A 171 -1.93 6.76 -12.74
CA GLY A 171 -3.19 7.39 -12.34
C GLY A 171 -4.28 6.37 -11.95
N ARG A 172 -5.51 6.86 -11.77
CA ARG A 172 -6.69 6.07 -11.38
C ARG A 172 -7.37 5.48 -12.59
N ALA A 173 -8.37 4.62 -12.37
CA ALA A 173 -9.20 4.04 -13.43
C ALA A 173 -9.71 5.09 -14.43
N SER A 174 -10.01 6.30 -13.95
CA SER A 174 -10.41 7.44 -14.79
C SER A 174 -9.37 7.95 -15.77
N ASP A 175 -8.10 7.73 -15.46
CA ASP A 175 -6.97 8.21 -16.25
C ASP A 175 -6.55 7.16 -17.30
N TYR A 176 -7.06 5.93 -17.19
CA TYR A 176 -6.71 4.83 -18.08
C TYR A 176 -7.17 5.06 -19.53
N PRO A 177 -8.36 5.62 -19.83
CA PRO A 177 -8.76 5.91 -21.20
C PRO A 177 -7.76 6.81 -21.93
N SER A 178 -7.17 7.81 -21.25
CA SER A 178 -6.15 8.69 -21.83
C SER A 178 -4.83 7.96 -22.17
N GLN A 179 -4.62 6.79 -21.59
CA GLN A 179 -3.46 5.93 -21.81
C GLN A 179 -3.76 4.74 -22.73
N HIS A 180 -4.95 4.68 -23.34
CA HIS A 180 -5.36 3.55 -24.17
C HIS A 180 -4.37 3.23 -25.30
N ALA A 181 -3.86 4.24 -26.03
CA ALA A 181 -2.88 4.02 -27.09
C ALA A 181 -1.56 3.39 -26.59
N ARG A 182 -1.15 3.74 -25.37
CA ARG A 182 0.01 3.13 -24.71
C ARG A 182 -0.30 1.69 -24.32
N LEU A 183 -1.44 1.45 -23.67
CA LEU A 183 -1.87 0.12 -23.25
C LEU A 183 -1.94 -0.83 -24.45
N THR A 184 -2.53 -0.39 -25.57
CA THR A 184 -2.59 -1.17 -26.82
C THR A 184 -1.20 -1.51 -27.35
N ARG A 185 -0.22 -0.61 -27.24
CA ARG A 185 1.17 -0.90 -27.65
C ARG A 185 1.83 -1.96 -26.77
N ILE A 186 1.60 -1.87 -25.46
CA ILE A 186 2.09 -2.85 -24.49
C ILE A 186 1.42 -4.21 -24.74
N ALA A 187 0.09 -4.22 -24.89
CA ALA A 187 -0.69 -5.42 -25.17
C ALA A 187 -0.24 -6.10 -26.46
N ARG A 188 -0.01 -5.36 -27.57
CA ARG A 188 0.52 -5.92 -28.81
C ARG A 188 1.89 -6.59 -28.61
N ARG A 189 2.78 -5.97 -27.84
CA ARG A 189 4.09 -6.55 -27.52
C ARG A 189 3.96 -7.82 -26.69
N PHE A 190 3.14 -7.81 -25.65
CA PHE A 190 2.84 -8.98 -24.83
C PHE A 190 2.26 -10.12 -25.67
N ALA A 191 1.22 -9.85 -26.46
CA ALA A 191 0.59 -10.83 -27.35
C ALA A 191 1.60 -11.43 -28.34
N ALA A 192 2.44 -10.60 -28.97
CA ALA A 192 3.49 -11.07 -29.87
C ALA A 192 4.52 -11.96 -29.17
N MET A 193 4.85 -11.67 -27.91
CA MET A 193 5.72 -12.53 -27.11
C MET A 193 5.04 -13.87 -26.80
N MET A 194 3.77 -13.86 -26.37
CA MET A 194 3.06 -15.09 -25.99
C MET A 194 2.79 -16.01 -27.18
N ALA A 195 2.53 -15.44 -28.36
CA ALA A 195 2.38 -16.19 -29.60
C ALA A 195 3.63 -17.02 -29.98
N ARG A 196 4.81 -16.69 -29.43
CA ARG A 196 6.06 -17.44 -29.66
C ARG A 196 6.23 -18.65 -28.75
N VAL A 197 5.45 -18.74 -27.68
CA VAL A 197 5.54 -19.80 -26.66
C VAL A 197 4.17 -20.44 -26.37
N PRO A 198 3.37 -20.81 -27.39
CA PRO A 198 1.97 -21.21 -27.20
C PRO A 198 1.80 -22.57 -26.49
N ARG A 199 2.88 -23.34 -26.33
CA ARG A 199 2.89 -24.67 -25.72
C ARG A 199 3.54 -24.68 -24.34
N HIS A 200 3.87 -23.52 -23.79
CA HIS A 200 4.42 -23.39 -22.44
C HIS A 200 3.30 -23.13 -21.45
N THR A 201 3.38 -23.76 -20.28
CA THR A 201 2.49 -23.46 -19.16
C THR A 201 3.04 -22.27 -18.38
N ILE A 202 2.44 -21.10 -18.56
CA ILE A 202 2.88 -19.85 -17.94
C ILE A 202 1.71 -19.25 -17.13
N SER A 203 1.96 -18.99 -15.84
CA SER A 203 1.07 -18.23 -14.97
C SER A 203 1.63 -16.85 -14.69
N TYR A 204 0.78 -15.83 -14.74
CA TYR A 204 1.15 -14.44 -14.52
C TYR A 204 0.58 -13.96 -13.20
N HIS A 205 1.45 -13.39 -12.38
CA HIS A 205 1.12 -12.96 -11.04
C HIS A 205 1.39 -11.46 -10.88
N CYS A 206 0.61 -10.80 -10.04
CA CYS A 206 0.90 -9.47 -9.53
C CYS A 206 0.92 -9.52 -8.00
N THR A 207 1.60 -8.56 -7.37
CA THR A 207 1.65 -8.49 -5.89
C THR A 207 0.37 -8.00 -5.23
N THR A 208 -0.55 -7.42 -6.01
CA THR A 208 -1.84 -6.92 -5.53
C THR A 208 -2.94 -7.20 -6.54
N ARG A 209 -4.18 -7.33 -6.06
CA ARG A 209 -5.36 -7.43 -6.92
C ARG A 209 -5.52 -6.26 -7.88
N GLY A 210 -5.37 -5.03 -7.39
CA GLY A 210 -5.53 -3.83 -8.22
C GLY A 210 -4.52 -3.76 -9.39
N MET A 211 -3.32 -4.28 -9.18
CA MET A 211 -2.32 -4.42 -10.25
C MET A 211 -2.70 -5.53 -11.24
N ALA A 212 -3.13 -6.69 -10.74
CA ALA A 212 -3.63 -7.77 -11.60
C ALA A 212 -4.79 -7.29 -12.50
N ASP A 213 -5.75 -6.56 -11.93
CA ASP A 213 -6.86 -5.98 -12.67
C ASP A 213 -6.38 -5.01 -13.78
N GLN A 214 -5.35 -4.18 -13.51
CA GLN A 214 -4.75 -3.35 -14.56
C GLN A 214 -4.15 -4.19 -15.69
N TYR A 215 -3.36 -5.22 -15.37
CA TYR A 215 -2.76 -6.08 -16.39
C TYR A 215 -3.83 -6.83 -17.21
N ASN A 216 -4.91 -7.26 -16.57
CA ASN A 216 -6.05 -7.93 -17.21
C ASN A 216 -6.78 -7.02 -18.21
N THR A 217 -6.74 -5.69 -18.06
CA THR A 217 -7.30 -4.77 -19.07
C THR A 217 -6.64 -4.87 -20.45
N MET A 218 -5.44 -5.46 -20.55
CA MET A 218 -4.78 -5.70 -21.83
C MET A 218 -5.43 -6.83 -22.65
N GLY A 219 -6.16 -7.75 -22.02
CA GLY A 219 -6.76 -8.90 -22.70
C GLY A 219 -5.76 -9.88 -23.32
N VAL A 220 -4.52 -9.94 -22.81
CA VAL A 220 -3.43 -10.76 -23.38
C VAL A 220 -3.18 -12.07 -22.62
N ALA A 221 -3.47 -12.10 -21.32
CA ALA A 221 -3.35 -13.24 -20.44
C ALA A 221 -4.19 -13.00 -19.19
N SER A 222 -4.38 -14.04 -18.37
CA SER A 222 -4.97 -13.90 -17.03
C SER A 222 -3.85 -13.65 -16.01
N PHE A 223 -3.97 -12.53 -15.31
CA PHE A 223 -3.10 -12.15 -14.21
C PHE A 223 -3.84 -12.32 -12.89
N GLU A 224 -3.19 -12.96 -11.93
CA GLU A 224 -3.75 -13.24 -10.60
C GLU A 224 -2.92 -12.57 -9.51
N GLU A 225 -3.53 -12.34 -8.35
CA GLU A 225 -2.81 -11.88 -7.18
C GLU A 225 -2.08 -13.04 -6.50
N LEU A 226 -0.77 -12.87 -6.34
CA LEU A 226 0.07 -13.71 -5.50
C LEU A 226 0.46 -12.90 -4.26
N PRO A 227 -0.07 -13.24 -3.06
CA PRO A 227 0.18 -12.50 -1.83
C PRO A 227 1.68 -12.38 -1.57
N TYR A 228 2.10 -11.23 -1.06
CA TYR A 228 3.50 -10.95 -0.81
C TYR A 228 3.98 -11.73 0.42
N PRO A 229 4.85 -12.74 0.28
CA PRO A 229 5.33 -13.53 1.41
C PRO A 229 6.32 -12.71 2.24
N VAL A 230 6.21 -12.79 3.57
CA VAL A 230 7.15 -12.13 4.50
C VAL A 230 7.60 -13.09 5.59
N ASN A 231 8.53 -12.65 6.43
CA ASN A 231 9.19 -13.50 7.41
C ASN A 231 8.21 -14.06 8.47
N PRO A 232 7.98 -15.39 8.53
CA PRO A 232 7.08 -15.99 9.52
C PRO A 232 7.52 -15.74 10.96
N ARG A 233 8.82 -15.47 11.20
CA ARG A 233 9.34 -15.13 12.52
C ARG A 233 8.67 -13.87 13.09
N LEU A 234 8.14 -12.96 12.27
CA LEU A 234 7.39 -11.80 12.77
C LEU A 234 6.14 -12.17 13.58
N ALA A 235 5.61 -13.39 13.39
CA ALA A 235 4.49 -13.90 14.18
C ALA A 235 4.91 -14.35 15.60
N SER A 236 6.19 -14.63 15.83
CA SER A 236 6.70 -15.15 17.10
C SER A 236 6.63 -14.08 18.20
N SER A 237 5.98 -14.43 19.32
CA SER A 237 5.87 -13.70 20.60
C SER A 237 5.95 -12.18 20.43
N VAL A 238 4.81 -11.58 20.09
CA VAL A 238 4.61 -10.14 20.21
C VAL A 238 4.86 -9.78 21.67
N SER A 239 5.96 -9.10 21.96
CA SER A 239 6.22 -8.64 23.32
C SER A 239 5.05 -7.74 23.73
N GLY A 240 4.56 -7.93 24.96
CA GLY A 240 3.63 -7.00 25.57
C GLY A 240 4.17 -5.58 25.52
N ARG A 241 3.30 -4.60 25.80
CA ARG A 241 3.70 -3.18 25.85
C ARG A 241 4.97 -3.04 26.69
N ARG A 242 6.02 -2.48 26.10
CA ARG A 242 7.25 -2.18 26.83
C ARG A 242 7.02 -0.94 27.70
N GLU A 243 7.61 -0.92 28.89
CA GLU A 243 7.60 0.29 29.71
C GLU A 243 8.33 1.44 29.00
N GLY A 244 7.80 2.66 29.15
CA GLY A 244 8.37 3.89 28.59
C GLY A 244 7.62 4.44 27.37
N PRO A 245 8.26 5.38 26.62
CA PRO A 245 7.67 6.04 25.46
C PRO A 245 7.34 5.06 24.34
N LEU A 246 6.21 5.30 23.67
CA LEU A 246 5.80 4.53 22.49
C LEU A 246 6.77 4.78 21.32
N ARG A 247 7.13 3.71 20.62
CA ARG A 247 8.08 3.73 19.51
C ARG A 247 7.33 3.81 18.18
N ILE A 248 7.38 4.99 17.56
CA ILE A 248 6.89 5.24 16.21
C ILE A 248 8.01 4.88 15.23
N THR A 249 7.76 3.99 14.28
CA THR A 249 8.77 3.48 13.36
C THR A 249 8.42 3.78 11.91
N CYS A 250 9.32 4.50 11.23
CA CYS A 250 9.35 4.66 9.78
C CYS A 250 10.38 3.68 9.20
N ALA A 251 9.96 2.44 8.90
CA ALA A 251 10.84 1.41 8.36
C ALA A 251 10.96 1.47 6.81
N GLY A 252 12.07 0.92 6.31
CA GLY A 252 12.42 0.92 4.88
C GLY A 252 13.24 2.14 4.45
N TYR A 253 14.00 1.99 3.37
CA TYR A 253 14.86 3.05 2.86
C TYR A 253 14.11 4.35 2.54
N THR A 254 14.64 5.49 2.99
CA THR A 254 14.04 6.81 2.75
C THR A 254 14.08 7.19 1.26
N ARG A 255 12.95 7.09 0.57
CA ARG A 255 12.76 7.50 -0.83
C ARG A 255 11.77 8.66 -0.94
N ARG A 256 11.72 9.35 -2.09
CA ARG A 256 10.85 10.52 -2.28
C ARG A 256 9.38 10.14 -2.10
N GLU A 257 8.98 9.03 -2.69
CA GLU A 257 7.65 8.44 -2.63
C GLU A 257 7.28 7.83 -1.27
N LYS A 258 8.26 7.68 -0.36
CA LYS A 258 8.03 7.23 1.02
C LYS A 258 8.02 8.40 2.01
N GLY A 259 7.66 9.59 1.53
CA GLY A 259 7.44 10.77 2.39
C GLY A 259 8.69 11.40 2.98
N LYS A 260 9.86 11.20 2.37
CA LYS A 260 11.12 11.89 2.77
C LYS A 260 10.93 13.40 2.95
N GLY A 261 10.05 13.99 2.15
CA GLY A 261 9.70 15.40 2.20
C GLY A 261 8.85 15.78 3.43
N GLN A 262 7.96 14.91 3.91
CA GLN A 262 6.97 15.24 4.95
C GLN A 262 7.48 15.00 6.37
N LEU A 263 8.49 14.13 6.52
CA LEU A 263 8.99 13.70 7.82
C LEU A 263 9.44 14.86 8.72
N HIS A 264 9.95 15.96 8.16
CA HIS A 264 10.41 17.10 8.97
C HIS A 264 9.26 17.92 9.55
N GLU A 265 8.22 18.21 8.76
CA GLU A 265 7.02 18.91 9.21
C GLU A 265 6.30 18.11 10.29
N LEU A 266 6.23 16.79 10.12
CA LEU A 266 5.65 15.90 11.13
C LEU A 266 6.44 15.92 12.43
N ILE A 267 7.78 15.84 12.35
CA ILE A 267 8.63 15.89 13.54
C ILE A 267 8.39 17.20 14.30
N ASP A 268 8.37 18.35 13.61
CA ASP A 268 8.10 19.65 14.24
C ASP A 268 6.72 19.66 14.93
N ALA A 269 5.69 19.13 14.26
CA ALA A 269 4.32 19.09 14.78
C ALA A 269 4.13 18.15 15.98
N LEU A 270 5.03 17.16 16.17
CA LEU A 270 5.00 16.22 17.29
C LEU A 270 5.90 16.62 18.46
N THR A 271 6.81 17.59 18.26
CA THR A 271 7.81 17.96 19.28
C THR A 271 7.16 18.39 20.58
N ALA A 272 6.21 19.33 20.55
CA ALA A 272 5.63 19.89 21.76
C ALA A 272 4.77 18.87 22.53
N ASP A 273 3.99 18.06 21.82
CA ASP A 273 2.92 17.27 22.42
C ASP A 273 3.31 15.81 22.69
N CYS A 274 4.26 15.25 21.94
CA CYS A 274 4.55 13.81 21.96
C CYS A 274 6.02 13.49 22.22
N LEU A 275 6.93 14.12 21.48
CA LEU A 275 8.36 13.80 21.58
C LEU A 275 8.98 14.47 22.82
N GLY A 276 8.75 15.79 22.99
CA GLY A 276 9.28 16.57 24.10
C GLY A 276 8.69 16.21 25.46
N THR A 277 7.46 15.68 25.49
CA THR A 277 6.82 15.14 26.70
C THR A 277 7.31 13.74 27.08
N GLY A 278 8.05 13.07 26.19
CA GLY A 278 8.47 11.68 26.38
C GLY A 278 7.30 10.69 26.25
N ALA A 279 6.18 11.07 25.62
CA ALA A 279 5.10 10.14 25.31
C ALA A 279 5.47 9.19 24.16
N ALA A 280 6.32 9.65 23.23
CA ALA A 280 6.77 8.85 22.10
C ALA A 280 8.24 9.11 21.71
N ARG A 281 8.81 8.15 20.97
CA ARG A 281 10.10 8.24 20.29
C ARG A 281 9.94 7.81 18.84
N LEU A 282 10.69 8.45 17.95
CA LEU A 282 10.66 8.17 16.52
C LEU A 282 11.92 7.39 16.09
N ARG A 283 11.74 6.25 15.42
CA ARG A 283 12.80 5.47 14.77
C ARG A 283 12.65 5.58 13.26
N VAL A 284 13.69 6.03 12.57
CA VAL A 284 13.67 6.21 11.12
C VAL A 284 14.75 5.34 10.49
N GLN A 285 14.34 4.36 9.68
CA GLN A 285 15.28 3.51 8.96
C GLN A 285 15.81 4.23 7.72
N GLY A 286 17.14 4.37 7.66
CA GLY A 286 17.76 5.26 6.70
C GLY A 286 17.51 6.73 7.06
N ALA A 287 18.49 7.58 6.81
CA ALA A 287 18.38 9.00 7.14
C ALA A 287 18.89 9.83 5.99
N SER A 288 18.11 10.84 5.59
CA SER A 288 18.65 11.84 4.69
C SER A 288 19.66 12.72 5.44
N ARG A 289 20.81 13.02 4.81
CA ARG A 289 21.77 14.01 5.33
C ARG A 289 21.14 15.35 5.68
N ARG A 290 20.01 15.71 5.04
CA ARG A 290 19.25 16.93 5.33
C ARG A 290 18.58 16.86 6.70
N LEU A 291 17.90 15.75 7.00
CA LEU A 291 17.22 15.57 8.29
C LEU A 291 18.24 15.53 9.44
N ARG A 292 19.35 14.79 9.28
CA ARG A 292 20.42 14.76 10.30
C ARG A 292 21.00 16.15 10.60
N ARG A 293 21.27 16.95 9.56
CA ARG A 293 21.78 18.33 9.73
C ARG A 293 20.79 19.25 10.44
N ARG A 294 19.50 19.05 10.24
CA ARG A 294 18.47 19.83 10.94
C ARG A 294 18.42 19.48 12.43
N LEU A 295 18.34 18.19 12.74
CA LEU A 295 18.31 17.70 14.13
C LEU A 295 19.60 18.00 14.90
N ALA A 296 20.72 18.22 14.21
CA ALA A 296 21.96 18.64 14.87
C ALA A 296 21.83 19.98 15.65
N ARG A 297 20.83 20.81 15.31
CA ARG A 297 20.53 22.08 15.99
C ARG A 297 19.66 21.91 17.25
N TRP A 298 19.08 20.73 17.44
CA TRP A 298 18.25 20.43 18.60
C TRP A 298 19.12 20.19 19.83
N SER A 299 18.56 20.43 21.01
CA SER A 299 19.17 20.05 22.29
C SER A 299 19.41 18.53 22.35
N LYS A 300 20.25 18.08 23.28
CA LYS A 300 20.54 16.65 23.46
C LYS A 300 19.25 15.85 23.72
N THR A 301 18.40 16.32 24.63
CA THR A 301 17.13 15.68 25.00
C THR A 301 16.18 15.54 23.81
N GLU A 302 16.07 16.58 22.97
CA GLU A 302 15.24 16.52 21.76
C GLU A 302 15.81 15.54 20.72
N ARG A 303 17.14 15.47 20.60
CA ARG A 303 17.79 14.49 19.68
C ARG A 303 17.58 13.05 20.12
N ASP A 304 17.56 12.79 21.43
CA ASP A 304 17.36 11.45 21.97
C ASP A 304 15.94 10.90 21.69
N CYS A 305 15.00 11.76 21.28
CA CYS A 305 13.65 11.37 20.87
C CYS A 305 13.59 10.86 19.42
N VAL A 306 14.64 11.02 18.60
CA VAL A 306 14.68 10.58 17.21
C VAL A 306 15.93 9.73 16.93
N ALA A 307 15.74 8.42 16.71
CA ALA A 307 16.80 7.48 16.39
C ALA A 307 16.85 7.18 14.88
N PHE A 308 18.06 7.04 14.33
CA PHE A 308 18.26 6.62 12.95
C PHE A 308 18.82 5.21 12.86
N GLU A 309 18.08 4.33 12.22
CA GLU A 309 18.47 2.95 12.02
C GLU A 309 19.24 2.77 10.72
N LYS A 310 20.15 1.80 10.70
CA LYS A 310 20.93 1.44 9.51
C LYS A 310 20.00 0.89 8.41
N HIS A 311 20.42 1.02 7.15
CA HIS A 311 19.78 0.32 6.03
C HIS A 311 20.85 -0.09 5.00
N PRO A 312 20.92 -1.37 4.57
CA PRO A 312 20.18 -2.52 5.11
C PRO A 312 20.65 -2.90 6.53
N MET A 313 19.82 -3.68 7.25
CA MET A 313 20.11 -4.24 8.58
C MET A 313 20.32 -5.76 8.47
N ALA A 314 20.94 -6.38 9.48
CA ALA A 314 20.90 -7.84 9.60
C ALA A 314 19.47 -8.31 9.89
N GLU A 315 19.13 -9.56 9.53
CA GLU A 315 17.76 -10.09 9.67
C GLU A 315 17.23 -9.97 11.11
N ASP A 316 18.01 -10.40 12.12
CA ASP A 316 17.56 -10.36 13.51
C ASP A 316 17.37 -8.93 14.04
N GLU A 317 18.25 -8.00 13.66
CA GLU A 317 18.11 -6.58 14.02
C GLU A 317 16.86 -5.96 13.36
N TYR A 318 16.57 -6.36 12.12
CA TYR A 318 15.38 -5.91 11.41
C TYR A 318 14.10 -6.47 12.04
N LEU A 319 14.07 -7.76 12.38
CA LEU A 319 12.96 -8.38 13.07
C LEU A 319 12.71 -7.71 14.43
N GLU A 320 13.76 -7.40 15.19
CA GLU A 320 13.63 -6.66 16.44
C GLU A 320 13.14 -5.23 16.21
N LEU A 321 13.59 -4.54 15.15
CA LEU A 321 13.04 -3.22 14.79
C LEU A 321 11.52 -3.29 14.60
N ILE A 322 11.02 -4.26 13.83
CA ILE A 322 9.58 -4.39 13.57
C ILE A 322 8.82 -4.83 14.84
N ARG A 323 9.25 -5.89 15.52
CA ARG A 323 8.56 -6.41 16.73
C ARG A 323 8.52 -5.43 17.88
N SER A 324 9.56 -4.60 18.01
CA SER A 324 9.65 -3.58 19.05
C SER A 324 9.01 -2.25 18.67
N SER A 325 8.37 -2.16 17.50
CA SER A 325 7.59 -1.00 17.11
C SER A 325 6.22 -1.03 17.78
N ASP A 326 5.84 0.11 18.34
CA ASP A 326 4.50 0.33 18.88
C ASP A 326 3.57 0.87 17.80
N ILE A 327 4.09 1.70 16.90
CA ILE A 327 3.32 2.35 15.84
C ILE A 327 4.13 2.31 14.54
N GLY A 328 3.54 1.77 13.47
CA GLY A 328 4.07 1.82 12.12
C GLY A 328 3.64 3.09 11.39
N LEU A 329 4.58 3.89 10.90
CA LEU A 329 4.28 5.16 10.24
C LEU A 329 4.68 5.15 8.76
N PHE A 330 3.70 5.33 7.88
CA PHE A 330 3.88 5.31 6.43
C PHE A 330 3.50 6.68 5.84
N LEU A 331 4.51 7.46 5.46
CA LEU A 331 4.33 8.77 4.82
C LEU A 331 4.24 8.67 3.29
N TYR A 332 3.65 7.59 2.79
CA TYR A 332 3.79 7.21 1.38
C TYR A 332 2.99 8.15 0.46
N ASP A 333 3.48 8.30 -0.78
CA ASP A 333 2.77 8.95 -1.87
C ASP A 333 1.64 8.02 -2.35
N SER A 334 0.40 8.38 -2.04
CA SER A 334 -0.79 7.59 -2.35
C SER A 334 -1.03 7.42 -3.86
N GLU A 335 -0.51 8.32 -4.70
CA GLU A 335 -0.61 8.18 -6.16
C GLU A 335 0.35 7.11 -6.67
N ARG A 336 1.54 7.02 -6.10
CA ARG A 336 2.55 6.01 -6.47
C ARG A 336 2.29 4.64 -5.87
N TYR A 337 1.73 4.60 -4.66
CA TYR A 337 1.36 3.36 -3.98
C TYR A 337 -0.11 2.96 -4.20
N ARG A 338 -0.74 3.47 -5.27
CA ARG A 338 -2.14 3.19 -5.57
C ARG A 338 -2.43 1.69 -5.56
N HIS A 339 -1.69 0.92 -6.34
CA HIS A 339 -1.81 -0.55 -6.39
C HIS A 339 -0.51 -1.26 -6.00
N ARG A 340 0.51 -0.53 -5.56
CA ARG A 340 1.80 -1.13 -5.21
C ARG A 340 1.76 -1.68 -3.79
N CYS A 341 2.16 -2.94 -3.65
CA CYS A 341 2.35 -3.55 -2.35
C CYS A 341 3.49 -2.86 -1.57
N SER A 342 3.35 -2.77 -0.26
CA SER A 342 4.39 -2.35 0.68
C SER A 342 4.75 -3.52 1.59
N GLY A 343 5.89 -4.19 1.33
CA GLY A 343 6.36 -5.30 2.17
C GLY A 343 6.46 -4.92 3.65
N ILE A 344 6.97 -3.72 3.95
CA ILE A 344 7.04 -3.16 5.32
C ILE A 344 5.65 -3.10 6.00
N LEU A 345 4.60 -2.75 5.24
CA LEU A 345 3.23 -2.71 5.79
C LEU A 345 2.76 -4.13 6.12
N VAL A 346 2.98 -5.08 5.21
CA VAL A 346 2.64 -6.49 5.42
C VAL A 346 3.33 -7.01 6.69
N GLU A 347 4.61 -6.71 6.86
CA GLU A 347 5.42 -7.13 8.01
C GLU A 347 4.93 -6.53 9.34
N MET A 348 4.62 -5.23 9.36
CA MET A 348 4.08 -4.56 10.56
C MET A 348 2.70 -5.10 10.95
N LEU A 349 1.81 -5.29 9.98
CA LEU A 349 0.50 -5.89 10.22
C LEU A 349 0.62 -7.34 10.70
N MET A 350 1.55 -8.14 10.15
CA MET A 350 1.82 -9.50 10.64
C MET A 350 2.35 -9.51 12.09
N ALA A 351 3.13 -8.50 12.46
CA ALA A 351 3.62 -8.31 13.83
C ALA A 351 2.56 -7.75 14.80
N GLY A 352 1.34 -7.46 14.33
CA GLY A 352 0.29 -6.83 15.13
C GLY A 352 0.65 -5.41 15.57
N VAL A 353 1.44 -4.70 14.76
CA VAL A 353 1.80 -3.30 14.98
C VAL A 353 0.72 -2.42 14.37
N PRO A 354 0.07 -1.55 15.16
CA PRO A 354 -0.85 -0.57 14.62
C PRO A 354 -0.19 0.36 13.61
N VAL A 355 -0.91 0.76 12.57
CA VAL A 355 -0.30 1.53 11.46
C VAL A 355 -1.01 2.86 11.16
N ILE A 356 -0.25 3.85 10.71
CA ILE A 356 -0.75 5.10 10.15
C ILE A 356 -0.35 5.13 8.68
N VAL A 357 -1.33 5.16 7.79
CA VAL A 357 -1.14 5.00 6.33
C VAL A 357 -1.88 6.09 5.54
N PRO A 358 -1.41 6.44 4.34
CA PRO A 358 -2.14 7.36 3.48
C PRO A 358 -3.41 6.69 2.94
N ALA A 359 -4.49 7.45 2.88
CA ALA A 359 -5.77 6.99 2.36
C ALA A 359 -5.79 6.99 0.81
N GLY A 360 -6.76 6.26 0.23
CA GLY A 360 -6.99 6.23 -1.22
C GLY A 360 -5.89 5.55 -2.04
N CYS A 361 -5.16 4.62 -1.42
CA CYS A 361 -4.16 3.78 -2.05
C CYS A 361 -4.16 2.39 -1.39
N TRP A 362 -3.41 1.45 -1.96
CA TRP A 362 -3.33 0.07 -1.49
C TRP A 362 -3.08 -0.03 0.02
N LEU A 363 -2.20 0.80 0.60
CA LEU A 363 -1.90 0.76 2.03
C LEU A 363 -3.13 1.05 2.89
N GLY A 364 -3.88 2.10 2.54
CA GLY A 364 -5.11 2.46 3.23
C GLY A 364 -6.17 1.38 3.10
N GLU A 365 -6.31 0.81 1.91
CA GLU A 365 -7.31 -0.23 1.62
C GLU A 365 -7.16 -1.46 2.54
N GLN A 366 -5.94 -1.82 2.96
CA GLN A 366 -5.70 -2.99 3.81
C GLN A 366 -6.34 -2.88 5.20
N ILE A 367 -6.54 -1.65 5.70
CA ILE A 367 -7.15 -1.40 7.02
C ILE A 367 -8.51 -0.70 6.93
N ALA A 368 -9.01 -0.44 5.71
CA ALA A 368 -10.25 0.31 5.51
C ALA A 368 -11.46 -0.41 6.13
N GLU A 369 -11.62 -1.70 5.86
CA GLU A 369 -12.76 -2.47 6.35
C GLU A 369 -12.76 -2.64 7.89
N PRO A 370 -11.65 -2.97 8.56
CA PRO A 370 -11.57 -2.89 10.02
C PRO A 370 -12.00 -1.54 10.60
N ILE A 371 -11.54 -0.43 10.01
CA ILE A 371 -11.95 0.92 10.44
C ILE A 371 -13.46 1.11 10.27
N GLN A 372 -14.03 0.73 9.13
CA GLN A 372 -15.46 0.90 8.86
C GLN A 372 -16.33 0.08 9.81
N ARG A 373 -15.96 -1.17 10.08
CA ARG A 373 -16.64 -2.03 11.08
C ARG A 373 -16.59 -1.41 12.47
N HIS A 374 -15.44 -0.87 12.88
CA HIS A 374 -15.31 -0.17 14.16
C HIS A 374 -16.29 0.99 14.28
N LEU A 375 -16.29 1.91 13.31
CA LEU A 375 -17.14 3.09 13.33
C LEU A 375 -18.62 2.73 13.32
N GLN A 376 -19.02 1.69 12.56
CA GLN A 376 -20.38 1.16 12.57
C GLN A 376 -20.77 0.60 13.95
N GLN A 377 -19.89 -0.16 14.59
CA GLN A 377 -20.10 -0.69 15.95
C GLN A 377 -20.25 0.42 16.98
N GLN A 378 -19.45 1.48 16.89
CA GLN A 378 -19.58 2.64 17.78
C GLN A 378 -20.95 3.28 17.62
N ILE A 379 -21.38 3.58 16.39
CA ILE A 379 -22.73 4.13 16.14
C ILE A 379 -23.83 3.21 16.68
N ALA A 380 -23.69 1.89 16.51
CA ALA A 380 -24.66 0.93 17.00
C ALA A 380 -24.74 0.92 18.54
N ALA A 381 -23.60 0.95 19.23
CA ALA A 381 -23.53 1.01 20.69
C ALA A 381 -24.17 2.28 21.25
N PHE A 382 -23.90 3.45 20.66
CA PHE A 382 -24.55 4.70 21.08
C PHE A 382 -26.07 4.68 20.89
N ARG A 383 -26.57 4.00 19.84
CA ARG A 383 -28.02 3.86 19.62
C ARG A 383 -28.71 2.92 20.59
N SER A 384 -28.03 1.88 21.06
CA SER A 384 -28.62 0.95 22.04
C SER A 384 -28.76 1.60 23.41
N ASP A 385 -27.77 2.41 23.81
CA ASP A 385 -27.78 3.07 25.12
C ASP A 385 -28.91 4.13 25.21
N ASP A 386 -29.16 4.86 24.12
CA ASP A 386 -30.16 5.93 24.07
C ASP A 386 -31.60 5.43 24.27
N ARG A 387 -31.92 4.21 23.81
CA ARG A 387 -33.26 3.61 23.99
C ARG A 387 -33.57 3.23 25.43
N SER A 388 -32.58 3.18 26.31
CA SER A 388 -32.76 2.74 27.69
C SER A 388 -33.10 3.87 28.67
N THR A 389 -32.93 5.14 28.27
CA THR A 389 -33.22 6.28 29.15
C THR A 389 -33.57 7.54 28.34
N GLU A 390 -34.87 7.80 28.11
CA GLU A 390 -35.37 9.05 27.48
C GLU A 390 -34.96 10.36 28.21
N GLN A 391 -34.31 10.27 29.38
CA GLN A 391 -33.96 11.42 30.21
C GLN A 391 -32.45 11.56 30.52
N SER A 392 -31.57 10.75 29.92
CA SER A 392 -30.13 10.86 30.20
C SER A 392 -29.47 11.96 29.34
N PRO A 393 -28.87 13.01 29.95
CA PRO A 393 -28.27 14.15 29.24
C PRO A 393 -26.95 13.85 28.47
N GLY A 394 -26.67 12.59 28.13
CA GLY A 394 -25.46 12.15 27.40
C GLY A 394 -25.76 11.26 26.18
N GLY A 395 -26.93 11.47 25.54
CA GLY A 395 -27.49 10.57 24.54
C GLY A 395 -26.99 10.77 23.11
N PHE A 396 -27.23 9.75 22.28
CA PHE A 396 -27.00 9.77 20.84
C PHE A 396 -27.98 10.73 20.18
N ARG A 397 -27.50 11.73 19.43
CA ARG A 397 -28.37 12.66 18.71
C ARG A 397 -28.16 12.57 17.22
N SER A 398 -29.24 12.26 16.51
CA SER A 398 -29.29 12.43 15.06
C SER A 398 -29.26 13.93 14.77
N ALA A 399 -28.11 14.44 14.36
CA ALA A 399 -28.00 15.81 13.91
C ALA A 399 -28.52 15.88 12.47
N SER A 400 -29.61 16.62 12.24
CA SER A 400 -30.05 16.91 10.89
C SER A 400 -29.14 17.98 10.29
N ILE A 401 -28.16 17.59 9.46
CA ILE A 401 -27.48 18.57 8.61
C ILE A 401 -28.20 18.67 7.28
N ALA A 402 -28.61 19.90 6.94
CA ALA A 402 -29.05 20.24 5.59
C ALA A 402 -27.83 20.39 4.68
N TRP A 403 -27.65 19.43 3.79
CA TRP A 403 -26.64 19.51 2.74
C TRP A 403 -27.09 20.46 1.62
N ARG A 404 -26.18 21.30 1.15
CA ARG A 404 -26.37 22.21 0.02
C ARG A 404 -25.32 21.91 -1.05
N VAL A 405 -25.72 21.91 -2.31
CA VAL A 405 -24.79 21.71 -3.44
C VAL A 405 -24.08 23.03 -3.75
N GLU A 406 -22.77 22.97 -3.97
CA GLU A 406 -21.98 24.08 -4.49
C GLU A 406 -21.39 23.69 -5.86
N GLY A 407 -21.70 24.51 -6.87
CA GLY A 407 -21.24 24.33 -8.26
C GLY A 407 -22.20 23.52 -9.14
N ASP A 408 -21.86 23.42 -10.42
CA ASP A 408 -22.63 22.71 -11.48
C ASP A 408 -22.30 21.21 -11.57
N ARG A 409 -21.31 20.75 -10.78
CA ARG A 409 -20.80 19.38 -10.82
C ARG A 409 -21.19 18.51 -9.62
N ALA A 410 -22.14 18.94 -8.82
CA ALA A 410 -22.80 18.08 -7.84
C ALA A 410 -24.32 18.25 -7.95
N GLU A 411 -25.09 17.22 -7.64
CA GLU A 411 -26.55 17.27 -7.70
C GLU A 411 -27.16 16.30 -6.69
N PHE A 412 -28.25 16.73 -6.04
CA PHE A 412 -29.13 15.82 -5.33
C PHE A 412 -30.15 15.25 -6.30
N ARG A 413 -30.22 13.93 -6.35
CA ARG A 413 -31.21 13.18 -7.12
C ARG A 413 -32.54 13.15 -6.37
N SER A 414 -33.62 12.89 -7.10
CA SER A 414 -34.97 12.76 -6.54
C SER A 414 -35.11 11.63 -5.50
N ASP A 415 -34.22 10.63 -5.55
CA ASP A 415 -34.14 9.55 -4.56
C ASP A 415 -33.34 9.93 -3.29
N GLY A 416 -32.97 11.21 -3.13
CA GLY A 416 -32.12 11.69 -2.04
C GLY A 416 -30.65 11.31 -2.19
N GLY A 417 -30.26 10.72 -3.32
CA GLY A 417 -28.88 10.40 -3.64
C GLY A 417 -28.06 11.67 -3.93
N LEU A 418 -26.81 11.70 -3.49
CA LEU A 418 -25.84 12.73 -3.89
C LEU A 418 -24.95 12.17 -4.99
N VAL A 419 -24.86 12.91 -6.10
CA VAL A 419 -23.88 12.68 -7.16
C VAL A 419 -22.83 13.77 -7.09
N VAL A 420 -21.56 13.38 -6.99
CA VAL A 420 -20.43 14.30 -7.00
C VAL A 420 -19.55 14.00 -8.19
N ARG A 421 -19.41 14.96 -9.09
CA ARG A 421 -18.60 14.85 -10.31
C ARG A 421 -17.36 15.74 -10.15
N GLY A 422 -16.19 15.14 -10.12
CA GLY A 422 -14.97 15.93 -10.07
C GLY A 422 -14.62 16.57 -8.76
N ALA A 423 -13.44 17.18 -8.79
CA ALA A 423 -12.88 17.85 -7.62
C ALA A 423 -13.55 19.21 -7.36
N SER A 424 -14.18 19.81 -8.38
CA SER A 424 -14.91 21.08 -8.28
C SER A 424 -16.38 20.92 -7.90
N GLY A 425 -16.97 19.73 -8.11
CA GLY A 425 -18.30 19.43 -7.59
C GLY A 425 -18.22 19.20 -6.09
N SER A 426 -19.05 19.92 -5.32
CA SER A 426 -19.08 19.71 -3.88
C SER A 426 -20.47 19.85 -3.27
N ALA A 427 -20.66 19.19 -2.13
CA ALA A 427 -21.80 19.41 -1.25
C ALA A 427 -21.27 19.88 0.10
N VAL A 428 -21.88 20.94 0.64
CA VAL A 428 -21.50 21.56 1.90
C VAL A 428 -22.60 21.41 2.93
N ALA A 429 -22.18 21.21 4.16
CA ALA A 429 -22.99 21.01 5.33
C ALA A 429 -22.40 21.83 6.47
N GLU A 430 -23.26 22.43 7.29
CA GLU A 430 -22.85 23.16 8.50
C GLU A 430 -23.49 22.52 9.72
N GLY A 431 -22.72 22.34 10.77
CA GLY A 431 -23.18 21.88 12.08
C GLY A 431 -22.65 22.78 13.18
N SER A 432 -23.47 23.04 14.21
CA SER A 432 -23.06 23.72 15.43
C SER A 432 -22.73 22.71 16.52
N ARG A 433 -21.84 23.09 17.44
CA ARG A 433 -21.53 22.28 18.62
C ARG A 433 -22.66 22.38 19.62
N GLU A 434 -23.26 21.25 19.99
CA GLU A 434 -24.08 21.19 21.20
C GLU A 434 -23.16 21.14 22.44
N SER A 435 -23.67 21.48 23.62
CA SER A 435 -22.86 21.69 24.84
C SER A 435 -21.95 20.53 25.24
N HIS A 436 -22.21 19.33 24.72
CA HIS A 436 -21.58 18.06 25.08
C HIS A 436 -21.02 17.30 23.86
N THR A 437 -21.12 17.82 22.64
CA THR A 437 -20.56 17.14 21.46
C THR A 437 -19.03 17.08 21.57
N THR A 438 -18.49 15.86 21.53
CA THR A 438 -17.04 15.58 21.49
C THR A 438 -16.62 14.98 20.16
N ASP A 439 -17.54 14.36 19.44
CA ASP A 439 -17.23 13.67 18.19
C ASP A 439 -18.35 13.91 17.17
N TRP A 440 -17.95 14.03 15.90
CA TRP A 440 -18.86 14.14 14.78
C TRP A 440 -18.67 12.97 13.83
N MET A 441 -19.75 12.30 13.46
CA MET A 441 -19.73 11.23 12.48
C MET A 441 -20.65 11.53 11.31
N VAL A 442 -20.21 11.12 10.12
CA VAL A 442 -21.00 11.20 8.89
C VAL A 442 -21.06 9.80 8.29
N ALA A 443 -22.24 9.40 7.82
CA ALA A 443 -22.43 8.15 7.13
C ALA A 443 -23.18 8.33 5.81
N CYS A 444 -22.86 7.50 4.82
CA CYS A 444 -23.62 7.39 3.57
C CYS A 444 -23.57 5.95 3.04
N ASP A 445 -24.49 5.63 2.14
CA ASP A 445 -24.50 4.34 1.46
C ASP A 445 -23.91 4.50 0.06
N TRP A 446 -23.04 3.57 -0.31
CA TRP A 446 -22.38 3.57 -1.62
C TRP A 446 -23.27 2.89 -2.66
N LEU A 447 -23.47 3.50 -3.84
CA LEU A 447 -24.28 2.87 -4.87
C LEU A 447 -23.43 1.88 -5.71
N PRO A 448 -23.97 0.68 -6.04
CA PRO A 448 -23.24 -0.34 -6.81
C PRO A 448 -22.77 0.12 -8.20
N THR A 449 -23.41 1.14 -8.77
CA THR A 449 -23.04 1.73 -10.05
C THR A 449 -21.76 2.57 -10.00
N THR A 450 -21.22 2.83 -8.80
CA THR A 450 -19.99 3.60 -8.66
C THR A 450 -18.79 2.78 -9.16
N PRO A 451 -17.96 3.33 -10.06
CA PRO A 451 -16.80 2.62 -10.57
C PRO A 451 -15.83 2.19 -9.45
N PRO A 452 -15.20 1.01 -9.55
CA PRO A 452 -14.13 0.60 -8.65
C PRO A 452 -13.01 1.64 -8.55
N GLY A 453 -12.43 1.80 -7.36
CA GLY A 453 -11.36 2.77 -7.12
C GLY A 453 -11.83 4.24 -7.06
N SER A 454 -13.14 4.45 -6.91
CA SER A 454 -13.72 5.76 -6.59
C SER A 454 -13.59 6.05 -5.10
N PHE A 455 -13.18 7.27 -4.76
CA PHE A 455 -13.00 7.70 -3.38
C PHE A 455 -13.66 9.05 -3.15
N LEU A 456 -14.42 9.12 -2.06
CA LEU A 456 -14.99 10.36 -1.58
C LEU A 456 -13.99 11.05 -0.67
N ARG A 457 -13.92 12.37 -0.72
CA ARG A 457 -13.23 13.18 0.27
C ARG A 457 -14.23 14.01 1.03
N ILE A 458 -14.09 14.02 2.35
CA ILE A 458 -14.84 14.89 3.25
C ILE A 458 -13.82 15.78 3.96
N ASP A 459 -13.79 17.05 3.57
CA ASP A 459 -13.05 18.10 4.26
C ASP A 459 -13.88 18.60 5.44
N ALA A 460 -13.26 18.75 6.60
CA ALA A 460 -13.89 19.31 7.80
C ALA A 460 -13.10 20.55 8.24
N GLU A 461 -13.80 21.67 8.35
CA GLU A 461 -13.27 22.94 8.85
C GLU A 461 -13.98 23.33 10.14
N PHE A 462 -13.23 23.35 11.24
CA PHE A 462 -13.73 23.69 12.55
C PHE A 462 -13.50 25.18 12.83
N ARG A 463 -14.55 25.87 13.27
CA ARG A 463 -14.55 27.34 13.47
C ARG A 463 -14.88 27.71 14.91
N ALA A 464 -14.22 28.75 15.41
CA ALA A 464 -14.50 29.36 16.70
C ALA A 464 -15.79 30.21 16.66
N ALA A 465 -16.16 30.80 17.80
CA ALA A 465 -17.35 31.64 17.93
C ALA A 465 -17.31 32.90 17.04
N ASP A 466 -16.11 33.42 16.77
CA ASP A 466 -15.86 34.58 15.91
C ASP A 466 -15.82 34.23 14.41
N GLY A 467 -16.04 32.95 14.06
CA GLY A 467 -15.97 32.43 12.69
C GLY A 467 -14.56 32.09 12.20
N GLY A 468 -13.52 32.34 13.02
CA GLY A 468 -12.13 32.02 12.73
C GLY A 468 -11.89 30.51 12.65
N VAL A 469 -11.08 30.07 11.69
CA VAL A 469 -10.77 28.64 11.50
C VAL A 469 -9.76 28.19 12.54
N VAL A 470 -10.17 27.25 13.39
CA VAL A 470 -9.34 26.66 14.45
C VAL A 470 -8.54 25.47 13.91
N HIS A 471 -9.18 24.64 13.09
CA HIS A 471 -8.56 23.41 12.61
C HIS A 471 -9.18 22.94 11.29
N ARG A 472 -8.36 22.24 10.49
CA ARG A 472 -8.77 21.60 9.24
C ARG A 472 -8.28 20.17 9.21
N THR A 473 -9.17 19.25 8.87
CA THR A 473 -8.83 17.85 8.65
C THR A 473 -9.65 17.30 7.49
N ALA A 474 -9.28 16.14 6.99
CA ALA A 474 -10.04 15.47 5.95
C ALA A 474 -10.05 13.95 6.14
N ARG A 475 -11.05 13.31 5.54
CA ARG A 475 -11.17 11.86 5.42
C ARG A 475 -11.34 11.50 3.96
N ILE A 476 -10.71 10.40 3.53
CA ILE A 476 -10.92 9.81 2.22
C ILE A 476 -11.58 8.44 2.44
N LEU A 477 -12.75 8.26 1.86
CA LEU A 477 -13.59 7.09 2.03
C LEU A 477 -13.67 6.32 0.71
N GLY A 478 -13.60 4.99 0.78
CA GLY A 478 -13.84 4.08 -0.34
C GLY A 478 -15.09 3.22 -0.11
N PRO A 479 -15.54 2.47 -1.13
CA PRO A 479 -16.60 1.47 -0.96
C PRO A 479 -16.19 0.38 0.03
N ARG A 480 -17.18 -0.22 0.71
CA ARG A 480 -16.98 -1.37 1.60
C ARG A 480 -16.99 -2.69 0.85
N LEU A 481 -16.46 -3.74 1.49
CA LEU A 481 -16.49 -5.09 0.94
C LEU A 481 -17.93 -5.62 0.81
N GLN A 482 -18.80 -5.29 1.77
CA GLN A 482 -20.24 -5.55 1.70
C GLN A 482 -20.96 -4.31 1.19
N PRO A 483 -21.51 -4.31 -0.05
CA PRO A 483 -22.12 -3.11 -0.63
C PRO A 483 -23.37 -2.60 0.10
N SER A 484 -24.00 -3.43 0.93
CA SER A 484 -25.17 -3.06 1.75
C SER A 484 -24.79 -2.19 2.96
N ASP A 485 -23.52 -2.21 3.36
CA ASP A 485 -23.07 -1.48 4.54
C ASP A 485 -22.80 -0.01 4.23
N SER A 486 -23.13 0.85 5.19
CA SER A 486 -22.81 2.27 5.14
C SER A 486 -21.31 2.50 5.34
N VAL A 487 -20.81 3.54 4.69
CA VAL A 487 -19.46 4.07 4.85
C VAL A 487 -19.52 5.24 5.83
N HIS A 488 -18.56 5.31 6.73
CA HIS A 488 -18.50 6.22 7.87
C HIS A 488 -17.22 7.06 7.83
N ALA A 489 -17.34 8.35 8.15
CA ALA A 489 -16.25 9.24 8.50
C ALA A 489 -16.41 9.73 9.94
N HIS A 490 -15.30 9.77 10.67
CA HIS A 490 -15.23 10.27 12.04
C HIS A 490 -14.30 11.47 12.13
N PHE A 491 -14.78 12.49 12.84
CA PHE A 491 -14.11 13.75 13.10
C PHE A 491 -14.19 14.07 14.59
N PRO A 492 -13.09 13.93 15.35
CA PRO A 492 -13.03 14.40 16.72
C PRO A 492 -13.29 15.91 16.78
N TRP A 493 -14.08 16.35 17.74
CA TRP A 493 -14.35 17.77 17.91
C TRP A 493 -13.13 18.49 18.50
N VAL A 494 -12.78 19.63 17.92
CA VAL A 494 -11.58 20.38 18.32
C VAL A 494 -11.88 21.38 19.43
N ALA A 495 -11.00 21.48 20.42
CA ALA A 495 -11.10 22.46 21.49
C ALA A 495 -11.21 23.89 20.92
N GLY A 496 -12.12 24.70 21.49
CA GLY A 496 -12.39 26.07 21.01
C GLY A 496 -13.32 26.17 19.80
N ALA A 497 -13.57 25.07 19.07
CA ALA A 497 -14.52 25.08 17.96
C ALA A 497 -15.97 25.11 18.45
N ARG A 498 -16.80 25.91 17.79
CA ARG A 498 -18.24 26.09 17.99
C ARG A 498 -19.08 25.65 16.78
N ALA A 499 -18.46 25.56 15.61
CA ALA A 499 -19.10 25.07 14.41
C ALA A 499 -18.13 24.20 13.60
N VAL A 500 -18.71 23.35 12.75
CA VAL A 500 -18.00 22.56 11.74
C VAL A 500 -18.67 22.78 10.38
N SER A 501 -17.86 23.04 9.37
CA SER A 501 -18.28 22.99 7.97
C SER A 501 -17.69 21.73 7.34
N LEU A 502 -18.55 20.93 6.72
CA LEU A 502 -18.19 19.72 6.03
C LEU A 502 -18.35 19.94 4.53
N ARG A 503 -17.33 19.63 3.75
CA ARG A 503 -17.36 19.67 2.29
C ARG A 503 -17.05 18.30 1.73
N ILE A 504 -18.02 17.74 1.03
CA ILE A 504 -17.88 16.51 0.27
C ILE A 504 -17.42 16.82 -1.14
N ARG A 505 -16.43 16.11 -1.66
CA ARG A 505 -16.01 16.13 -3.06
C ARG A 505 -15.49 14.77 -3.51
N ASN A 506 -15.25 14.58 -4.80
CA ASN A 506 -14.44 13.45 -5.26
C ASN A 506 -12.98 13.68 -4.79
N ALA A 507 -12.37 12.67 -4.16
CA ALA A 507 -11.04 12.82 -3.58
C ALA A 507 -9.94 13.05 -4.61
N PHE A 508 -10.13 12.59 -5.85
CA PHE A 508 -9.06 12.56 -6.82
C PHE A 508 -9.45 13.00 -8.24
N ARG A 509 -10.68 12.74 -8.72
CA ARG A 509 -10.98 12.73 -10.17
C ARG A 509 -12.41 13.12 -10.55
N ASP A 510 -12.64 13.30 -11.86
CA ASP A 510 -13.87 13.82 -12.51
C ASP A 510 -15.00 12.82 -12.75
N HIS A 511 -14.85 11.57 -12.32
CA HIS A 511 -15.95 10.62 -12.42
C HIS A 511 -17.02 10.85 -11.35
N PRO A 512 -18.30 10.61 -11.72
CA PRO A 512 -19.40 10.68 -10.78
C PRO A 512 -19.22 9.61 -9.70
N ILE A 513 -19.31 10.02 -8.45
CA ILE A 513 -19.50 9.13 -7.30
C ILE A 513 -20.97 9.20 -6.93
N PHE A 514 -21.60 8.04 -6.78
CA PHE A 514 -23.02 7.92 -6.48
C PHE A 514 -23.19 7.42 -5.04
N THR A 515 -23.78 8.24 -4.19
CA THR A 515 -24.06 7.92 -2.78
C THR A 515 -25.50 8.25 -2.43
N ARG A 516 -26.02 7.70 -1.34
CA ARG A 516 -27.35 8.04 -0.82
C ARG A 516 -27.40 7.95 0.71
N ASN A 517 -28.55 8.28 1.29
CA ASN A 517 -28.84 8.11 2.72
C ASN A 517 -27.78 8.75 3.64
N TRP A 518 -27.42 9.99 3.29
CA TRP A 518 -26.50 10.81 4.08
C TRP A 518 -27.07 11.08 5.47
N ARG A 519 -26.29 10.76 6.50
CA ARG A 519 -26.65 10.91 7.89
C ARG A 519 -25.48 11.52 8.66
N SER A 520 -25.80 12.29 9.69
CA SER A 520 -24.82 12.85 10.61
C SER A 520 -25.20 12.60 12.06
N PHE A 521 -24.19 12.38 12.88
CA PHE A 521 -24.34 12.03 14.28
C PHE A 521 -23.43 12.93 15.10
N ALA A 522 -24.00 13.61 16.08
CA ALA A 522 -23.25 14.27 17.13
C ALA A 522 -23.18 13.31 18.32
N LEU A 523 -21.97 12.98 18.75
CA LEU A 523 -21.75 12.04 19.84
C LEU A 523 -21.11 12.79 21.02
N ASP A 524 -21.60 12.47 22.23
CA ASP A 524 -20.94 12.81 23.48
C ASP A 524 -20.22 11.56 24.00
N THR A 525 -18.91 11.61 23.91
CA THR A 525 -18.00 10.53 24.31
C THR A 525 -17.21 10.94 25.55
N SER A 526 -17.60 12.02 26.23
CA SER A 526 -16.98 12.45 27.49
C SER A 526 -17.03 11.38 28.58
N ARG A 527 -18.01 10.46 28.48
CA ARG A 527 -18.15 9.29 29.36
C ARG A 527 -17.34 8.08 28.91
N ALA A 528 -16.82 8.05 27.69
CA ALA A 528 -15.99 6.97 27.21
C ALA A 528 -14.65 6.99 27.96
N SER A 529 -14.29 5.87 28.58
CA SER A 529 -12.99 5.68 29.22
C SER A 529 -11.88 5.92 28.18
N GLY A 530 -11.02 6.92 28.39
CA GLY A 530 -9.87 7.19 27.51
C GLY A 530 -9.95 8.45 26.65
N GLY A 531 -10.95 9.33 26.86
CA GLY A 531 -10.93 10.68 26.29
C GLY A 531 -11.26 10.77 24.80
N GLY A 532 -12.21 9.95 24.33
CA GLY A 532 -12.72 9.96 22.96
C GLY A 532 -12.96 8.57 22.39
N ILE A 533 -13.58 8.52 21.21
CA ILE A 533 -13.64 7.30 20.38
C ILE A 533 -12.34 7.23 19.55
N PRO A 534 -11.66 6.08 19.50
CA PRO A 534 -10.54 5.88 18.60
C PRO A 534 -10.94 6.13 17.14
N GLY A 535 -10.10 6.82 16.37
CA GLY A 535 -10.39 7.09 14.94
C GLY A 535 -10.53 5.85 14.04
N GLY A 536 -10.20 4.65 14.53
CA GLY A 536 -10.24 3.42 13.76
C GLY A 536 -9.92 2.15 14.57
N GLN A 537 -9.69 1.05 13.86
CA GLN A 537 -9.14 -0.20 14.38
C GLN A 537 -7.98 -0.63 13.51
N VAL A 538 -7.01 -1.36 14.08
CA VAL A 538 -5.74 -1.76 13.42
C VAL A 538 -4.84 -0.56 13.08
N GLY A 539 -5.39 0.58 12.72
CA GLY A 539 -4.65 1.76 12.33
C GLY A 539 -5.54 2.93 11.95
N ILE A 540 -4.91 3.95 11.37
CA ILE A 540 -5.56 5.19 10.93
C ILE A 540 -5.18 5.50 9.50
N GLN A 541 -6.16 5.92 8.71
CA GLN A 541 -5.98 6.46 7.37
C GLN A 541 -5.84 7.98 7.40
N VAL A 542 -4.84 8.50 6.70
CA VAL A 542 -4.55 9.94 6.62
C VAL A 542 -4.83 10.46 5.22
N ALA A 543 -5.72 11.43 5.10
CA ALA A 543 -6.09 12.04 3.82
C ALA A 543 -4.99 12.95 3.26
N ASP A 544 -4.34 13.74 4.13
CA ASP A 544 -3.34 14.74 3.77
C ASP A 544 -2.13 14.71 4.70
N PRO A 545 -0.95 15.17 4.24
CA PRO A 545 0.25 15.20 5.06
C PRO A 545 0.09 15.94 6.41
N SER A 546 -0.75 16.98 6.46
CA SER A 546 -1.01 17.72 7.71
C SER A 546 -1.72 16.88 8.77
N GLY A 547 -2.45 15.83 8.39
CA GLY A 547 -3.19 14.98 9.32
C GLY A 547 -2.36 13.90 10.02
N TYR A 548 -1.09 13.70 9.65
CA TYR A 548 -0.26 12.67 10.29
C TYR A 548 -0.01 12.96 11.78
N ALA A 549 0.14 14.23 12.18
CA ALA A 549 0.36 14.59 13.57
C ALA A 549 -0.85 14.23 14.45
N ASP A 550 -2.06 14.54 13.97
CA ASP A 550 -3.31 14.21 14.67
C ASP A 550 -3.52 12.70 14.75
N ALA A 551 -3.21 11.97 13.67
CA ALA A 551 -3.28 10.51 13.67
C ALA A 551 -2.31 9.89 14.68
N VAL A 552 -1.09 10.42 14.81
CA VAL A 552 -0.14 9.96 15.84
C VAL A 552 -0.69 10.24 17.25
N LYS A 553 -1.24 11.42 17.49
CA LYS A 553 -1.82 11.79 18.78
C LYS A 553 -3.01 10.90 19.16
N ASP A 554 -3.89 10.62 18.20
CA ASP A 554 -5.04 9.70 18.38
C ASP A 554 -4.56 8.29 18.73
N LEU A 555 -3.59 7.77 17.99
CA LEU A 555 -3.07 6.42 18.21
C LEU A 555 -2.32 6.31 19.54
N ILE A 556 -1.57 7.33 19.96
CA ILE A 556 -0.94 7.37 21.29
C ILE A 556 -2.01 7.37 22.39
N ARG A 557 -3.06 8.20 22.25
CA ARG A 557 -4.14 8.30 23.25
C ARG A 557 -4.89 6.98 23.40
N HIS A 558 -5.13 6.28 22.30
CA HIS A 558 -5.91 5.05 22.25
C HIS A 558 -5.05 3.80 21.98
N TYR A 559 -3.77 3.81 22.40
CA TYR A 559 -2.79 2.80 22.01
C TYR A 559 -3.23 1.37 22.33
N ASP A 560 -3.77 1.12 23.52
CA ASP A 560 -4.15 -0.22 23.95
C ASP A 560 -5.27 -0.81 23.06
N HIS A 561 -6.23 0.02 22.63
CA HIS A 561 -7.27 -0.37 21.67
C HIS A 561 -6.69 -0.72 20.29
N TYR A 562 -5.83 0.16 19.75
CA TYR A 562 -5.21 -0.07 18.46
C TYR A 562 -4.33 -1.32 18.48
N ARG A 563 -3.55 -1.51 19.55
CA ARG A 563 -2.68 -2.68 19.72
C ARG A 563 -3.48 -3.96 19.81
N ALA A 564 -4.55 -3.99 20.62
CA ALA A 564 -5.41 -5.16 20.74
C ALA A 564 -6.04 -5.53 19.38
N THR A 565 -6.56 -4.55 18.64
CA THR A 565 -7.22 -4.79 17.36
C THR A 565 -6.23 -5.14 16.24
N ALA A 566 -5.02 -4.57 16.23
CA ALA A 566 -3.95 -4.96 15.33
C ALA A 566 -3.46 -6.40 15.59
N LEU A 567 -3.37 -6.82 16.86
CA LEU A 567 -3.02 -8.19 17.23
C LEU A 567 -4.07 -9.21 16.75
N ALA A 568 -5.35 -8.90 16.89
CA ALA A 568 -6.43 -9.73 16.37
C ALA A 568 -6.37 -9.84 14.85
N PHE A 569 -6.20 -8.71 14.15
CA PHE A 569 -6.07 -8.65 12.69
C PHE A 569 -4.86 -9.43 12.18
N ALA A 570 -3.75 -9.41 12.92
CA ALA A 570 -2.51 -10.09 12.53
C ALA A 570 -2.69 -11.61 12.33
N ALA A 571 -3.63 -12.26 13.01
CA ALA A 571 -3.83 -13.71 12.91
C ALA A 571 -4.23 -14.14 11.48
N GLU A 572 -5.26 -13.52 10.92
CA GLU A 572 -5.70 -13.78 9.54
C GLU A 572 -4.64 -13.31 8.52
N TRP A 573 -4.06 -12.14 8.79
CA TRP A 573 -3.04 -11.54 7.93
C TRP A 573 -1.78 -12.41 7.80
N ARG A 574 -1.35 -13.07 8.89
CA ARG A 574 -0.25 -14.04 8.88
C ARG A 574 -0.54 -15.24 7.99
N LEU A 575 -1.78 -15.76 8.01
CA LEU A 575 -2.15 -16.90 7.17
C LEU A 575 -2.15 -16.53 5.69
N GLU A 576 -2.54 -15.31 5.35
CA GLU A 576 -2.54 -14.81 3.97
C GLU A 576 -1.13 -14.61 3.41
N HIS A 577 -0.25 -14.00 4.19
CA HIS A 577 1.11 -13.64 3.77
C HIS A 577 2.19 -14.65 4.18
N HIS A 578 1.79 -15.86 4.59
CA HIS A 578 2.73 -16.93 4.88
C HIS A 578 3.39 -17.43 3.58
N PRO A 579 4.72 -17.61 3.52
CA PRO A 579 5.43 -18.16 2.35
C PRO A 579 4.84 -19.48 1.83
N ARG A 580 4.43 -20.36 2.75
CA ARG A 580 3.63 -21.57 2.49
C ARG A 580 2.46 -21.34 1.53
N ARG A 581 1.62 -20.33 1.80
CA ARG A 581 0.40 -20.07 1.00
C ARG A 581 0.76 -19.54 -0.37
N ALA A 582 1.77 -18.68 -0.47
CA ALA A 582 2.30 -18.22 -1.76
C ALA A 582 2.83 -19.42 -2.57
N LEU A 583 3.60 -20.31 -1.95
CA LEU A 583 4.10 -21.50 -2.63
C LEU A 583 2.97 -22.45 -3.06
N GLU A 584 1.97 -22.69 -2.21
CA GLU A 584 0.78 -23.51 -2.53
C GLU A 584 0.03 -22.94 -3.75
N ARG A 585 -0.11 -21.61 -3.85
CA ARG A 585 -0.70 -20.96 -5.03
C ARG A 585 0.15 -21.12 -6.29
N LEU A 586 1.47 -21.12 -6.15
CA LEU A 586 2.37 -21.31 -7.29
C LEU A 586 2.31 -22.75 -7.80
N VAL A 587 2.58 -23.73 -6.94
CA VAL A 587 2.71 -25.12 -7.39
C VAL A 587 1.36 -25.80 -7.63
N GLY A 588 0.28 -25.18 -7.13
CA GLY A 588 -1.02 -25.81 -6.98
C GLY A 588 -0.92 -26.93 -5.95
N ASP A 589 -1.88 -27.05 -5.04
CA ASP A 589 -2.13 -28.38 -4.50
C ASP A 589 -2.65 -29.20 -5.68
N THR A 590 -1.77 -29.94 -6.36
CA THR A 590 -2.12 -30.83 -7.47
C THR A 590 -3.13 -31.90 -7.04
N ARG A 591 -3.46 -31.95 -5.75
CA ARG A 591 -4.71 -32.46 -5.22
C ARG A 591 -5.78 -31.37 -5.25
N ARG A 592 -6.45 -31.20 -6.40
CA ARG A 592 -7.77 -30.54 -6.37
C ARG A 592 -8.64 -31.25 -5.32
N PRO A 593 -9.30 -30.55 -4.38
CA PRO A 593 -10.46 -31.10 -3.70
C PRO A 593 -11.59 -31.15 -4.74
N MET A 594 -11.61 -32.17 -5.61
CA MET A 594 -12.74 -32.42 -6.52
C MET A 594 -13.89 -33.21 -5.87
N ASP A 595 -13.76 -33.66 -4.61
CA ASP A 595 -14.82 -34.42 -3.92
C ASP A 595 -15.30 -33.75 -2.62
N ARG A 596 -15.83 -32.52 -2.71
CA ARG A 596 -16.72 -31.96 -1.67
C ARG A 596 -18.04 -31.43 -2.24
N ALA A 597 -18.52 -32.08 -3.28
CA ALA A 597 -19.90 -31.98 -3.74
C ALA A 597 -20.36 -33.35 -4.26
N ALA A 598 -20.59 -34.27 -3.31
CA ALA A 598 -21.51 -35.39 -3.42
C ALA A 598 -22.03 -35.67 -2.00
#